data_AF-A0A1G1D2D5-F1
#
_entry.id   AF-A0A1G1D2D5-F1
#
_cell.length_a   1.000
_cell.length_b   1.000
_cell.length_c   1.000
_cell.angle_alpha   90.00
_cell.angle_beta   90.00
_cell.angle_gamma   90.00
#
_symmetry.space_group_name_H-M   'P 1'
#
loop_
_entity.id
_entity.type
_entity.pdbx_description
1 polymer ?
#
loop_
_entity_poly.entity_id
_entity_poly.type
_entity_poly.pdbx_seq_one_letter_code
_entity_poly.pdbx_strand_id
1 'polypeptide(L)' 'MKRDLWIKKTHFFKEAERLDDEYYIRESPEDRLSDIQFCREQYFVIKGINIDESRRGLRRVFKVIKQK' A
#
# COMPACT_ATOMS: atom_id res chain seq x y z
N MET A 1 -9.39 18.58 -14.44
CA MET A 1 -8.36 18.83 -13.42
C MET A 1 -7.28 17.76 -13.59
N LYS A 2 -6.08 18.10 -14.10
CA LYS A 2 -4.97 17.14 -14.20
C LYS A 2 -4.57 16.78 -12.77
N ARG A 3 -4.73 15.51 -12.39
CA ARG A 3 -4.13 14.99 -11.15
C ARG A 3 -2.65 14.84 -11.46
N ASP A 4 -1.81 15.69 -10.91
CA ASP A 4 -0.37 15.46 -10.93
C ASP A 4 -0.13 14.12 -10.23
N LEU A 5 0.21 13.08 -11.01
CA LEU A 5 0.55 11.80 -10.44
C LEU A 5 1.92 11.95 -9.78
N TRP A 6 1.96 12.08 -8.46
CA TRP A 6 3.19 12.10 -7.67
C TRP A 6 3.80 10.69 -7.59
N ILE A 7 4.26 10.16 -8.71
CA ILE A 7 5.05 8.93 -8.72
C ILE A 7 6.49 9.29 -8.38
N LYS A 8 6.92 8.96 -7.16
CA LYS A 8 8.34 8.97 -6.81
C LYS A 8 9.02 7.79 -7.51
N LYS A 9 9.76 8.06 -8.59
CA LYS A 9 10.55 7.05 -9.28
C LYS A 9 11.79 6.73 -8.45
N THR A 10 12.09 5.45 -8.28
CA THR A 10 13.30 4.98 -7.59
C THR A 10 14.16 4.19 -8.54
N HIS A 11 15.47 4.29 -8.37
CA HIS A 11 16.45 3.58 -9.20
C HIS A 11 16.93 2.28 -8.54
N PHE A 12 16.69 2.12 -7.23
CA PHE A 12 17.15 0.98 -6.45
C PHE A 12 16.09 0.51 -5.44
N PHE A 13 16.10 -0.80 -5.13
CA PHE A 13 15.19 -1.39 -4.15
C PHE A 13 15.30 -0.74 -2.76
N LYS A 14 16.52 -0.40 -2.33
CA LYS A 14 16.77 0.28 -1.04
C LYS A 14 16.12 1.67 -0.97
N GLU A 15 16.07 2.36 -2.11
CA GLU A 15 15.43 3.67 -2.18
C GLU A 15 13.91 3.54 -2.11
N ALA A 16 13.34 2.56 -2.81
CA ALA A 16 11.92 2.22 -2.71
C ALA A 16 11.52 1.87 -1.28
N GLU A 17 12.33 1.06 -0.59
CA GLU A 17 12.07 0.69 0.80
C GLU A 17 12.08 1.90 1.74
N ARG A 18 13.01 2.83 1.56
CA ARG A 18 13.03 4.06 2.36
C ARG A 18 11.78 4.92 2.15
N LEU A 19 11.29 5.03 0.92
CA LEU A 19 10.08 5.78 0.61
C LEU A 19 8.84 5.11 1.22
N ASP A 20 8.77 3.79 1.18
CA ASP A 20 7.72 3.02 1.87
C ASP A 20 7.77 3.33 3.36
N ASP A 21 8.94 3.23 4.00
CA ASP A 21 9.10 3.52 5.43
C ASP A 21 8.67 4.95 5.78
N GLU A 22 9.06 5.95 4.97
CA GLU A 22 8.63 7.34 5.14
C GLU A 22 7.11 7.51 5.05
N TYR A 23 6.44 6.76 4.15
CA TYR A 23 4.98 6.75 4.03
C TYR A 23 4.34 6.14 5.28
N TYR A 24 4.78 4.95 5.69
CA TYR A 24 4.21 4.26 6.86
C TYR A 24 4.48 4.98 8.19
N ILE A 25 5.54 5.78 8.30
CA ILE A 25 5.84 6.59 9.48
C ILE A 25 4.91 7.80 9.58
N ARG A 26 4.53 8.38 8.44
CA ARG A 26 3.74 9.62 8.38
C ARG A 26 2.26 9.40 8.67
N GLU A 27 1.72 8.27 8.22
CA GLU A 27 0.29 7.98 8.30
C GLU A 27 -0.07 7.21 9.58
N SER A 28 -1.31 7.37 10.05
CA SER A 28 -1.84 6.61 11.18
C SER A 28 -2.00 5.12 10.83
N PRO A 29 -1.99 4.18 11.80
CA PRO A 29 -2.36 2.79 11.56
C PRO A 29 -3.69 2.62 10.80
N GLU A 30 -4.69 3.39 11.16
CA GLU A 30 -6.05 3.30 10.63
C GLU A 30 -6.09 3.72 9.16
N ASP A 31 -5.46 4.86 8.83
CA ASP A 31 -5.41 5.39 7.46
C ASP A 31 -4.64 4.45 6.54
N ARG A 32 -3.50 3.90 7.01
CA ARG A 32 -2.70 2.92 6.25
C ARG A 32 -3.49 1.66 5.94
N LEU A 33 -4.26 1.17 6.91
CA LEU A 33 -5.10 -0.01 6.70
C LEU A 33 -6.20 0.28 5.68
N SER A 34 -6.82 1.46 5.76
CA SER A 34 -7.84 1.92 4.81
C SER A 34 -7.29 2.02 3.39
N ASP A 35 -6.12 2.65 3.20
CA ASP A 35 -5.47 2.81 1.90
C ASP A 35 -5.13 1.47 1.25
N ILE A 36 -4.58 0.53 2.03
CA ILE A 36 -4.26 -0.82 1.55
C ILE A 36 -5.53 -1.56 1.15
N GLN A 37 -6.59 -1.46 1.95
CA GLN A 37 -7.87 -2.09 1.65
C GLN A 37 -8.48 -1.52 0.37
N PHE A 38 -8.46 -0.18 0.21
CA PHE A 38 -8.94 0.49 -0.99
C PHE A 38 -8.17 0.03 -2.24
N CYS A 39 -6.83 0.06 -2.20
CA CYS A 39 -5.99 -0.38 -3.32
C CYS A 39 -6.30 -1.82 -3.72
N ARG A 40 -6.57 -2.69 -2.73
CA ARG A 40 -6.92 -4.08 -2.96
C ARG A 40 -8.27 -4.20 -3.67
N GLU A 41 -9.30 -3.53 -3.18
CA GLU A 41 -10.63 -3.54 -3.80
C GLU A 41 -10.57 -3.04 -5.23
N GLN A 42 -9.83 -1.95 -5.49
CA GLN A 42 -9.64 -1.44 -6.84
C GLN A 42 -8.89 -2.43 -7.75
N TYR A 43 -7.85 -3.10 -7.25
CA TYR A 43 -7.14 -4.12 -8.02
C TYR A 43 -8.09 -5.22 -8.52
N PHE A 44 -8.98 -5.68 -7.65
CA PHE A 44 -9.91 -6.75 -8.00
C PHE A 44 -11.00 -6.30 -8.98
N VAL A 45 -11.54 -5.10 -8.80
CA VAL A 45 -12.45 -4.46 -9.77
C VAL A 45 -11.78 -4.36 -11.14
N ILE A 46 -10.54 -3.87 -11.20
CA ILE A 46 -9.79 -3.70 -12.45
C ILE A 46 -9.51 -5.06 -13.13
N LYS A 47 -9.26 -6.11 -12.34
CA LYS A 47 -8.94 -7.44 -12.88
C LYS A 47 -10.15 -8.32 -13.13
N GLY A 48 -11.36 -7.87 -12.78
CA GLY A 48 -12.58 -8.68 -12.90
C GLY A 48 -12.52 -9.97 -12.07
N ILE A 49 -11.74 -9.97 -10.98
CA ILE A 49 -11.55 -11.15 -10.13
C ILE A 49 -12.64 -11.12 -9.07
N ASN A 50 -13.51 -12.13 -9.06
CA ASN A 50 -14.41 -12.39 -7.95
C ASN A 50 -13.59 -12.99 -6.79
N ILE A 51 -13.49 -12.26 -5.69
CA ILE A 51 -12.73 -12.68 -4.51
C ILE A 51 -13.70 -13.29 -3.49
N ASP A 52 -13.21 -14.29 -2.81
CA ASP A 52 -13.73 -14.77 -1.52
C ASP A 52 -13.38 -13.77 -0.40
N GLU A 53 -14.35 -13.42 0.44
CA GLU A 53 -14.20 -12.52 1.60
C GLU A 53 -13.15 -12.98 2.62
N SER A 54 -12.67 -14.23 2.51
CA SER A 54 -11.74 -14.90 3.43
C SER A 54 -10.37 -14.25 3.64
N ARG A 55 -10.05 -13.15 2.92
CA ARG A 55 -8.78 -12.39 3.04
C ARG A 55 -7.52 -13.23 2.75
N ARG A 56 -7.67 -14.40 2.10
CA ARG A 56 -6.54 -15.21 1.62
C ARG A 56 -5.73 -14.42 0.60
N GLY A 57 -4.49 -14.07 0.95
CA GLY A 57 -3.58 -13.29 0.08
C GLY A 57 -3.07 -11.99 0.70
N LEU A 58 -3.46 -11.66 1.94
CA LEU A 58 -2.74 -10.64 2.72
C LEU A 58 -1.24 -10.97 2.74
N ARG A 59 -0.38 -9.94 2.65
CA ARG A 59 1.08 -10.11 2.70
C ARG A 59 1.42 -10.99 3.90
N ARG A 60 2.05 -12.15 3.64
CA ARG A 60 2.53 -13.07 4.68
C ARG A 60 3.74 -12.53 5.44
N VAL A 61 4.25 -11.38 5.00
CA VAL A 61 5.40 -10.69 5.58
C VAL A 61 4.89 -9.42 6.23
N PHE A 62 5.02 -9.34 7.54
CA PHE A 62 4.71 -8.16 8.33
C PHE A 62 6.01 -7.41 8.60
N LYS A 63 6.07 -6.12 8.24
CA LYS A 63 7.15 -5.22 8.65
C LYS A 63 6.67 -4.46 9.88
N VAL A 64 7.35 -4.63 11.00
CA VAL A 64 7.06 -3.85 12.20
C VAL A 64 7.73 -2.50 12.04
N ILE A 65 6.92 -1.45 11.91
CA ILE A 65 7.40 -0.08 11.80
C ILE A 65 7.15 0.57 13.15
N LYS A 66 8.24 0.90 13.86
CA LYS A 66 8.16 1.55 15.17
C LYS A 66 7.63 2.97 14.97
N GLN A 67 6.36 3.17 15.30
CA GLN A 67 5.78 4.51 15.42
C GLN A 67 6.16 5.09 16.78
N LYS A 68 6.35 6.42 16.81
CA LYS A 68 6.83 7.13 17.99
C LYS A 68 5.72 7.28 19.03
#